data_AF-A0A7V3N0B1-F1
#
_entry.id   AF-A0A7V3N0B1-F1
#
_cell.length_a   1.000
_cell.length_b   1.000
_cell.length_c   1.000
_cell.angle_alpha   90.00
_cell.angle_beta   90.00
_cell.angle_gamma   90.00
#
_symmetry.space_group_name_H-M   'P 1'
#
loop_
_entity.id
_entity.type
_entity.pdbx_description
1 polymer ?
#
loop_
_entity_poly.entity_id
_entity_poly.type
_entity_poly.pdbx_seq_one_letter_code
_entity_poly.pdbx_strand_id
1 'polypeptide(L)'
;MKFVLANWGTRGEVEPYVTVGRELVRRGHDVHIAVAPEMVSFVEAAGPAAVAYGPALNAILDPHRDFWAGLFTKPWRVREL
;
A
#
# COMPACT_ATOMS: atom_id res chain seq x y z
N MET A 1 0.12 21.90 -11.33
CA MET A 1 0.03 20.81 -12.33
C MET A 1 -0.77 19.66 -11.73
N LYS A 2 -1.12 18.64 -12.52
CA LYS A 2 -1.80 17.43 -12.06
C LYS A 2 -0.80 16.28 -11.93
N PHE A 3 -0.81 15.59 -10.80
CA PHE A 3 0.05 14.45 -10.51
C PHE A 3 -0.77 13.25 -10.05
N VAL A 4 -0.37 12.07 -10.51
CA VAL A 4 -0.85 10.80 -10.00
C VAL A 4 0.34 10.03 -9.45
N LEU A 5 0.24 9.65 -8.18
CA LEU A 5 1.18 8.75 -7.52
C LEU A 5 0.48 7.41 -7.32
N ALA A 6 1.12 6.30 -7.67
CA ALA A 6 0.51 4.99 -7.50
C ALA A 6 1.45 4.09 -6.70
N ASN A 7 0.97 3.58 -5.58
CA ASN A 7 1.67 2.59 -4.78
C ASN A 7 0.66 1.65 -4.12
N TRP A 8 0.77 0.36 -4.42
CA TRP A 8 0.00 -0.68 -3.77
C TRP A 8 0.91 -1.46 -2.84
N GLY A 9 0.61 -1.45 -1.55
CA GLY A 9 1.48 -2.04 -0.55
C GLY A 9 1.12 -1.62 0.86
N THR A 10 1.94 -2.06 1.81
CA THR A 10 1.78 -1.72 3.21
C THR A 10 2.14 -0.26 3.48
N ARG A 11 1.87 0.21 4.70
CA ARG A 11 2.22 1.58 5.11
C ARG A 11 3.68 1.95 4.84
N GLY A 12 4.62 1.02 5.08
CA GLY A 12 6.05 1.29 4.86
C GLY A 12 6.38 1.65 3.40
N GLU A 13 5.62 1.11 2.45
CA GLU A 13 5.78 1.39 1.02
C GLU A 13 5.00 2.64 0.60
N VAL A 14 3.84 2.89 1.20
CA VAL A 14 2.97 4.04 0.86
C VAL A 14 3.51 5.37 1.42
N GLU A 15 4.12 5.36 2.61
CA GLU A 15 4.49 6.58 3.34
C GLU A 15 5.47 7.53 2.59
N PRO A 16 6.47 7.04 1.84
CA PRO A 16 7.32 7.91 1.01
C PRO A 16 6.53 8.66 -0.08
N TYR A 17 5.56 8.00 -0.72
CA TYR A 17 4.71 8.61 -1.75
C TYR A 17 3.80 9.66 -1.13
N VAL A 18 3.26 9.40 0.05
CA VAL A 18 2.44 10.36 0.80
C VAL A 18 3.26 11.59 1.18
N THR A 19 4.52 11.39 1.59
CA THR A 19 5.42 12.50 1.92
C THR A 19 5.66 13.41 0.72
N VAL A 20 5.97 12.84 -0.44
CA VAL A 20 6.12 13.60 -1.69
C VAL A 20 4.80 14.25 -2.10
N GLY A 21 3.70 13.51 -2.06
CA GLY A 21 2.38 13.99 -2.43
C GLY A 21 1.93 15.18 -1.58
N ARG A 22 2.15 15.12 -0.27
CA ARG A 22 1.84 16.22 0.66
C ARG A 22 2.63 17.48 0.30
N GLU A 23 3.90 17.34 -0.03
CA GLU A 23 4.74 18.47 -0.44
C GLU A 23 4.29 19.07 -1.78
N LEU A 24 3.86 18.24 -2.74
CA LEU A 24 3.29 18.69 -4.01
C LEU A 24 1.97 19.44 -3.80
N VAL A 25 1.09 18.93 -2.94
CA VAL A 25 -0.15 19.63 -2.53
C VAL A 25 0.19 20.99 -1.91
N ARG A 26 1.16 21.04 -1.00
CA ARG A 26 1.61 22.29 -0.35
C ARG A 26 2.13 23.33 -1.35
N ARG A 27 2.66 22.89 -2.49
CA ARG A 27 3.11 23.76 -3.60
C ARG A 27 1.98 24.17 -4.56
N GLY A 28 0.73 23.85 -4.24
CA GLY A 28 -0.44 24.21 -5.06
C GLY A 28 -0.64 23.30 -6.27
N HIS A 29 -0.18 22.05 -6.22
CA HIS A 29 -0.46 21.06 -7.25
C HIS A 29 -1.70 20.23 -6.91
N ASP A 30 -2.39 19.77 -7.96
CA ASP A 30 -3.48 18.80 -7.86
C ASP A 30 -2.86 17.40 -7.85
N VAL A 31 -3.04 16.66 -6.75
CA VAL A 31 -2.36 15.39 -6.50
C VAL A 31 -3.38 14.36 -6.08
N HIS A 32 -3.39 13.23 -6.79
CA HIS A 32 -4.14 12.04 -6.41
C HIS A 32 -3.17 10.89 -6.18
N ILE A 33 -3.42 10.10 -5.14
CA ILE A 33 -2.63 8.91 -4.84
C ILE A 33 -3.51 7.65 -4.93
N ALA A 34 -3.17 6.75 -5.85
CA ALA A 34 -3.77 5.42 -5.94
C ALA A 34 -3.07 4.47 -4.96
N VAL A 35 -3.82 3.94 -3.99
CA VAL A 35 -3.30 3.06 -2.93
C VAL A 35 -4.21 1.87 -2.67
N ALA A 36 -3.71 0.87 -1.94
CA ALA A 36 -4.53 -0.24 -1.47
C ALA A 36 -5.78 0.27 -0.69
N PRO A 37 -6.92 -0.42 -0.75
CA PRO A 37 -8.17 0.04 -0.14
C PRO A 37 -8.04 0.47 1.33
N GLU A 38 -7.24 -0.26 2.11
CA GLU A 38 -7.02 -0.02 3.54
C GLU A 38 -6.16 1.22 3.83
N MET A 39 -5.42 1.71 2.83
CA MET A 39 -4.49 2.84 2.97
C MET A 39 -5.14 4.19 2.58
N VAL A 40 -6.34 4.20 2.02
CA VAL A 40 -7.04 5.41 1.57
C VAL A 40 -7.14 6.44 2.70
N SER A 41 -7.70 6.04 3.85
CA SER A 41 -7.88 6.95 4.99
C SER A 41 -6.55 7.47 5.56
N PHE A 42 -5.47 6.67 5.47
CA PHE A 42 -4.14 7.10 5.88
C PHE A 42 -3.59 8.21 4.96
N VAL A 43 -3.76 8.05 3.65
CA VAL A 43 -3.33 9.06 2.68
C VAL A 43 -4.13 10.35 2.84
N GLU A 44 -5.47 10.26 2.93
CA GLU A 44 -6.33 11.43 3.05
C GLU A 44 -6.05 12.22 4.34
N ALA A 45 -5.80 11.52 5.45
CA ALA A 45 -5.40 12.15 6.71
C ALA A 45 -4.06 12.93 6.59
N ALA A 46 -3.20 12.57 5.64
CA ALA A 46 -1.93 13.25 5.41
C ALA A 46 -2.04 14.46 4.45
N GLY A 47 -3.17 14.62 3.75
CA GLY A 47 -3.49 15.80 2.93
C GLY A 47 -3.83 15.53 1.45
N PRO A 48 -3.12 14.64 0.72
CA PRO A 48 -3.45 14.33 -0.67
C PRO A 48 -4.80 13.61 -0.83
N ALA A 49 -5.45 13.79 -1.99
CA ALA A 49 -6.61 12.98 -2.34
C ALA A 49 -6.17 11.54 -2.64
N ALA A 50 -7.00 10.56 -2.27
CA ALA A 50 -6.68 9.15 -2.43
C ALA A 50 -7.76 8.40 -3.22
N VAL A 51 -7.35 7.36 -3.92
CA VAL A 51 -8.24 6.45 -4.64
C VAL A 51 -7.84 5.02 -4.34
N ALA A 52 -8.81 4.17 -3.98
CA ALA A 52 -8.59 2.75 -3.79
C ALA A 52 -8.23 2.08 -5.13
N TYR A 53 -7.17 1.28 -5.14
CA TYR A 53 -6.66 0.54 -6.28
C TYR A 53 -6.19 -0.84 -5.82
N GLY A 54 -6.40 -1.85 -6.66
CA GLY A 54 -5.91 -3.22 -6.41
C GLY A 54 -6.71 -4.00 -5.37
N PRO A 55 -6.30 -5.25 -5.09
CA PRO A 55 -6.94 -6.08 -4.08
C PRO A 55 -6.69 -5.55 -2.67
N ALA A 56 -7.48 -6.06 -1.72
CA ALA A 56 -7.20 -5.88 -0.30
C ALA A 56 -5.82 -6.45 0.06
N LEU A 57 -5.07 -5.77 0.92
CA LEU A 57 -3.72 -6.17 1.29
C LEU A 57 -3.70 -7.56 1.93
N ASN A 58 -4.67 -7.86 2.79
CA ASN A 58 -4.75 -9.14 3.49
C ASN A 58 -4.85 -10.34 2.54
N ALA A 59 -5.53 -10.18 1.40
CA ALA A 59 -5.68 -11.22 0.39
C ALA A 59 -4.35 -11.69 -0.20
N ILE A 60 -3.29 -10.87 -0.09
CA ILE A 60 -1.94 -11.19 -0.58
C ILE A 60 -0.96 -11.41 0.58
N LEU A 61 -1.05 -10.60 1.64
CA LEU A 61 -0.12 -10.64 2.76
C LEU A 61 -0.33 -11.86 3.66
N ASP A 62 -1.56 -12.32 3.87
CA ASP A 62 -1.82 -13.51 4.70
C ASP A 62 -1.23 -14.77 4.05
N PRO A 63 -1.50 -15.09 2.76
CA PRO A 63 -0.86 -16.22 2.10
C PRO A 63 0.67 -16.11 2.07
N HIS A 64 1.22 -14.91 1.84
CA HIS A 64 2.66 -14.70 1.86
C HIS A 64 3.26 -14.98 3.24
N ARG A 65 2.63 -14.48 4.32
CA ARG A 65 3.04 -14.76 5.70
C ARG A 65 2.98 -16.27 5.98
N ASP A 66 1.87 -16.90 5.64
CA ASP A 66 1.63 -18.32 5.96
C ASP A 66 2.62 -19.22 5.21
N PHE A 67 2.92 -18.91 3.95
CA PHE A 67 3.96 -19.57 3.17
C PHE A 67 5.32 -19.50 3.87
N TRP A 68 5.79 -18.29 4.21
CA TRP A 68 7.11 -18.13 4.83
C TRP A 68 7.17 -18.75 6.23
N ALA A 69 6.13 -18.57 7.04
CA ALA A 69 6.04 -19.22 8.34
C ALA A 69 6.06 -20.74 8.20
N GLY A 70 5.32 -21.30 7.25
CA GLY A 70 5.28 -22.73 6.97
C GLY A 70 6.61 -23.27 6.46
N LEU A 71 7.28 -22.55 5.56
CA LEU A 71 8.59 -22.93 5.01
C LEU A 71 9.66 -23.03 6.12
N PHE A 72 9.68 -22.10 7.07
CA PHE A 72 10.68 -22.11 8.14
C PHE A 72 10.32 -22.98 9.35
N THR A 73 9.04 -23.33 9.55
CA THR A 73 8.61 -24.14 10.71
C THR A 73 8.30 -25.60 10.35
N LYS A 74 7.71 -25.86 9.19
CA LYS A 74 7.24 -27.19 8.74
C LYS A 74 7.53 -27.40 7.24
N PRO A 75 8.80 -27.34 6.80
CA PRO A 75 9.16 -27.42 5.37
C PRO A 75 8.70 -28.72 4.69
N TRP A 76 8.48 -29.81 5.44
CA TRP A 76 7.98 -31.09 4.92
C TRP A 76 6.50 -31.07 4.50
N ARG A 77 5.74 -30.03 4.84
CA ARG A 77 4.33 -29.86 4.43
C ARG A 77 4.17 -29.06 3.13
N VAL A 78 5.08 -29.25 2.16
CA VAL A 78 5.13 -28.45 0.93
C VAL A 78 3.83 -28.46 0.09
N ARG A 79 2.94 -29.43 0.30
CA ARG A 79 1.63 -29.53 -0.37
C ARG A 79 0.52 -28.71 0.31
N GLU A 80 0.76 -28.27 1.54
CA GLU A 80 -0.11 -27.37 2.32
C GLU A 80 0.39 -25.91 2.30
N LEU A 81 1.57 -25.68 1.71
CA LEU A 81 2.16 -24.35 1.49
C LEU A 81 1.60 -23.70 0.22
#